data_AF-A0A3N5PFC1-F1
#
_entry.id   AF-A0A3N5PFC1-F1
#
_cell.length_a   1.000
_cell.length_b   1.000
_cell.length_c   1.000
_cell.angle_alpha   90.00
_cell.angle_beta   90.00
_cell.angle_gamma   90.00
#
_symmetry.space_group_name_H-M   'P 1'
#
loop_
_entity.id
_entity.type
_entity.pdbx_description
1 polymer ?
#
loop_
_entity_poly.entity_id
_entity_poly.type
_entity_poly.pdbx_seq_one_letter_code
_entity_poly.pdbx_strand_id
1 'polypeptide(L)' 'MSDGVVLLAHGSGGKLAHELVESIFLRHFQSPALLPLDDSAVLALPELSPSPDEPASPRLAFTT' A
#
# COMPACT_ATOMS: atom_id res chain seq x y z
N MET A 1 -8.70 16.05 6.66
CA MET A 1 -9.82 15.65 7.53
C MET A 1 -9.86 16.47 8.81
N SER A 2 -10.90 17.29 9.01
CA SER A 2 -10.98 18.21 10.15
C SER A 2 -11.98 17.77 11.24
N ASP A 3 -12.98 16.96 10.89
CA ASP A 3 -14.12 16.68 11.79
C ASP A 3 -14.19 15.23 12.32
N GLY A 4 -13.21 14.38 11.99
CA GLY A 4 -13.17 12.98 12.46
C GLY A 4 -14.32 12.08 12.00
N VAL A 5 -15.17 12.54 11.06
CA VAL A 5 -16.33 11.81 10.55
C VAL A 5 -16.09 11.36 9.11
N VAL A 6 -16.33 10.07 8.84
CA VAL A 6 -16.30 9.52 7.48
C VAL A 6 -17.65 9.73 6.80
N LEU A 7 -17.68 10.64 5.83
CA LEU A 7 -18.83 10.87 4.95
C LEU A 7 -18.82 9.91 3.75
N LEU A 8 -19.99 9.68 3.13
CA LEU A 8 -20.11 8.90 1.88
C LEU A 8 -19.25 9.46 0.74
N ALA A 9 -19.07 10.78 0.69
CA ALA A 9 -18.23 11.42 -0.33
C ALA A 9 -16.74 11.03 -0.25
N HIS A 10 -16.27 10.46 0.86
CA HIS A 10 -14.92 9.88 0.94
C HIS A 10 -14.81 8.51 0.24
N GLY A 11 -15.94 7.86 -0.07
CA GLY A 11 -15.99 6.59 -0.79
C GLY A 11 -16.29 6.73 -2.29
N SER A 12 -16.52 7.95 -2.79
CA SER A 12 -16.88 8.18 -4.19
C SER A 12 -15.68 8.23 -5.15
N GLY A 13 -14.45 8.16 -4.63
CA GLY A 13 -13.22 8.28 -5.42
C GLY A 13 -12.83 9.71 -5.83
N GLY A 14 -13.58 10.73 -5.39
CA GLY A 14 -13.28 12.13 -5.69
C GLY A 14 -12.28 12.79 -4.74
N LYS A 15 -12.31 14.12 -4.70
CA LYS A 15 -11.40 14.94 -3.88
C LYS A 15 -11.35 14.54 -2.40
N LEU A 16 -12.51 14.28 -1.78
CA LEU A 16 -12.56 13.89 -0.38
C LEU A 16 -11.97 12.49 -0.14
N ALA A 17 -12.14 11.56 -1.08
CA ALA A 17 -11.48 10.26 -1.01
C ALA A 17 -9.95 10.43 -1.03
N HIS A 18 -9.43 11.25 -1.94
CA HIS A 18 -8.00 11.55 -2.03
C HIS A 18 -7.47 12.24 -0.76
N GLU A 19 -8.19 13.24 -0.24
CA GLU A 19 -7.82 13.91 1.02
C GLU A 19 -7.79 12.92 2.21
N LEU A 20 -8.74 11.99 2.29
CA LEU A 20 -8.74 10.94 3.32
C LEU A 20 -7.48 10.08 3.21
N VAL A 21 -7.12 9.66 1.99
CA VAL A 21 -5.93 8.83 1.75
C VAL A 21 -4.66 9.54 2.17
N GLU A 22 -4.46 10.79 1.76
CA GLU A 22 -3.28 11.56 2.12
C GLU A 22 -3.22 11.89 3.62
N SER A 23 -4.32 12.40 4.17
CA SER A 23 -4.30 12.98 5.52
C SER A 23 -4.31 11.94 6.64
N ILE A 24 -4.79 10.73 6.36
CA ILE A 24 -4.84 9.63 7.33
C ILE A 24 -3.89 8.51 6.93
N PHE A 25 -4.14 7.81 5.82
CA PHE A 25 -3.40 6.59 5.50
C PHE A 25 -1.93 6.88 5.18
N LEU A 26 -1.65 7.84 4.31
CA LEU A 26 -0.27 8.16 3.94
C LEU A 26 0.51 8.74 5.11
N ARG A 27 -0.14 9.55 5.97
CA ARG A 27 0.45 10.06 7.22
C ARG A 27 0.89 8.95 8.18
N HIS A 28 0.10 7.89 8.32
CA HIS A 28 0.34 6.85 9.32
C HIS A 28 1.10 5.63 8.78
N PHE A 29 1.03 5.36 7.47
CA PHE A 29 1.68 4.22 6.82
C PHE A 29 2.86 4.62 5.94
N GLN A 30 3.49 5.77 6.22
CA GLN A 30 4.58 6.37 5.43
C GLN A 30 5.58 5.33 4.91
N SER A 31 5.43 4.97 3.64
CA SER A 31 6.27 4.01 2.93
C SER A 31 6.56 4.56 1.54
N PRO A 32 7.80 4.46 1.03
CA PRO A 32 8.13 4.88 -0.33
C PRO A 32 7.20 4.29 -1.39
N ALA A 33 6.69 3.08 -1.17
CA ALA A 33 5.77 2.41 -2.07
C ALA A 33 4.37 3.06 -2.12
N LEU A 34 3.97 3.81 -1.10
CA LEU A 34 2.64 4.43 -0.98
C LEU A 34 2.64 5.92 -1.37
N LEU A 35 3.80 6.58 -1.37
CA LEU A 35 3.93 8.00 -1.74
C LEU A 35 3.40 8.36 -3.15
N PRO A 36 3.53 7.51 -4.18
CA PRO A 36 3.06 7.87 -5.52
C PRO A 36 1.54 8.01 -5.65
N LEU A 37 0.76 7.32 -4.79
CA LEU A 37 -0.71 7.26 -4.89
C LEU A 37 -1.22 6.78 -6.26
N ASP A 38 -0.45 5.92 -6.93
CA ASP A 38 -0.80 5.28 -8.19
C ASP A 38 -1.80 4.12 -7.99
N ASP A 39 -2.30 3.57 -9.10
CA ASP A 39 -3.21 2.41 -9.11
C ASP A 39 -2.60 1.15 -8.46
N SER A 40 -1.26 1.07 -8.38
CA SER A 40 -0.54 -0.03 -7.76
C SER A 40 0.87 0.38 -7.30
N ALA A 41 1.47 -0.42 -6.43
CA ALA A 41 2.86 -0.26 -6.01
C ALA A 41 3.73 -1.43 -6.48
N VAL A 42 4.96 -1.13 -6.89
CA VAL A 42 5.98 -2.14 -7.18
C VAL A 42 6.83 -2.37 -5.94
N LEU A 43 6.88 -3.61 -5.46
CA LEU A 43 7.64 -4.00 -4.27
C LEU A 43 8.85 -4.84 -4.67
N ALA A 44 10.03 -4.44 -4.20
CA ALA A 44 11.21 -5.28 -4.26
C ALA A 44 11.08 -6.39 -3.22
N LEU A 45 11.15 -7.66 -3.67
CA LEU A 45 11.17 -8.79 -2.76
C LEU A 45 12.56 -8.91 -2.15
N PRO A 46 12.67 -9.18 -0.84
CA PRO A 46 13.96 -9.49 -0.24
C PRO A 46 14.52 -10.76 -0.87
N GLU A 47 15.81 -10.76 -1.18
CA GLU A 47 16.54 -11.95 -1.59
C GLU A 47 16.45 -12.98 -0.45
N LEU A 48 15.81 -14.12 -0.72
CA LEU A 48 15.82 -15.24 0.21
C LEU A 48 17.18 -15.93 0.07
N SER A 49 17.91 -16.12 1.17
CA SER A 49 19.17 -16.86 1.16
C SER A 49 18.94 -18.22 0.50
N PRO A 50 19.59 -18.53 -0.62
CA PRO A 50 19.33 -19.75 -1.36
C PRO A 50 19.68 -20.97 -0.50
N SER A 51 18.77 -21.94 -0.44
CA SER A 51 19.13 -23.28 0.02
C SER A 51 20.04 -23.95 -1.01
N PRO A 52 21.04 -24.73 -0.59
CA PRO A 52 22.04 -25.30 -1.50
C PRO A 52 21.48 -26.17 -2.63
N ASP A 53 20.26 -26.68 -2.51
CA ASP A 53 19.61 -27.56 -3.50
C ASP A 53 18.69 -26.84 -4.50
N GLU A 54 18.41 -25.54 -4.34
CA GLU A 54 17.47 -24.82 -5.22
C GLU A 54 17.85 -23.34 -5.38
N PRO A 55 18.05 -22.82 -6.61
CA PRO A 55 18.24 -21.39 -6.82
C PRO A 55 16.93 -20.66 -6.47
N ALA A 56 16.88 -20.10 -5.27
CA ALA A 56 15.66 -19.54 -4.70
C ALA A 56 15.32 -18.18 -5.32
N SER A 57 14.53 -18.18 -6.39
CA SER A 57 13.75 -16.98 -6.74
C SER A 57 12.67 -16.77 -5.67
N PRO A 58 12.50 -15.57 -5.10
CA PRO A 58 11.49 -15.33 -4.09
C PRO A 58 10.09 -15.60 -4.65
N ARG A 59 9.31 -16.42 -3.95
CA ARG A 59 7.93 -16.79 -4.29
C ARG A 59 6.98 -16.31 -3.20
N LEU A 60 5.94 -15.59 -3.59
CA LEU A 60 4.83 -15.21 -2.71
C LEU A 60 3.65 -16.15 -2.93
N ALA A 61 3.10 -16.71 -1.86
CA ALA A 61 1.85 -17.45 -1.87
C ALA A 61 0.79 -16.66 -1.08
N PHE A 62 -0.38 -16.46 -1.68
CA PHE A 62 -1.53 -15.87 -1.01
C PHE A 62 -2.51 -16.99 -0.65
N THR A 63 -2.94 -17.05 0.61
CA THR A 63 -3.95 -17.98 1.09
C THR A 63 -5.13 -17.19 1.65
N THR A 64 -6.35 -17.66 1.42
CA THR A 64 -7.58 -17.10 1.99
C THR A 64 -7.87 -17.65 3.38
#